data_AF-A0A078BM04-F1
#
_entry.id   AF-A0A078BM04-F1
#
_cell.length_a   1.000
_cell.length_b   1.000
_cell.length_c   1.000
_cell.angle_alpha   90.00
_cell.angle_beta   90.00
_cell.angle_gamma   90.00
#
_symmetry.space_group_name_H-M   'P 1'
#
loop_
_entity.id
_entity.type
_entity.pdbx_description
1 polymer ?
#
loop_
_entity_poly.entity_id
_entity_poly.type
_entity_poly.pdbx_seq_one_letter_code
_entity_poly.pdbx_strand_id
1 'polypeptide(L)'
;MQTSPRKTTHQVVYFAQSFHRGEPDQRSMVLAIGSQGYVETAARAHRDLHPEDGVAVYRALMDEPTPMSYRLVDYFSSELGEAWHEGFAPHYQHGLLE
;
A
#
# COMPACT_ATOMS: atom_id res chain seq x y z
N MET A 1 8.16 -29.43 -31.08
CA MET A 1 7.14 -28.41 -30.81
C MET A 1 7.73 -27.39 -29.84
N GLN A 2 8.06 -26.19 -30.31
CA GLN A 2 8.47 -25.09 -29.44
C GLN A 2 7.22 -24.49 -28.82
N THR A 3 7.03 -24.65 -27.51
CA THR A 3 6.01 -23.90 -26.77
C THR A 3 6.54 -22.49 -26.56
N SER A 4 5.98 -21.53 -27.31
CA SER A 4 6.23 -20.11 -27.06
C SER A 4 5.89 -19.78 -25.61
N PRO A 5 6.73 -19.01 -24.89
CA PRO A 5 6.38 -18.59 -23.54
C PRO A 5 5.13 -17.73 -23.62
N ARG A 6 4.07 -18.18 -22.94
CA ARG A 6 2.83 -17.42 -22.75
C ARG A 6 3.23 -16.10 -22.08
N LYS A 7 3.05 -14.96 -22.77
CA LYS A 7 3.15 -13.64 -22.15
C LYS A 7 2.18 -13.63 -20.96
N THR A 8 2.70 -13.78 -19.74
CA THR A 8 1.95 -13.47 -18.53
C THR A 8 1.83 -11.95 -18.49
N THR A 9 0.70 -11.44 -18.96
CA THR A 9 0.32 -10.07 -18.67
C THR A 9 0.04 -10.02 -17.17
N HIS A 10 1.03 -9.66 -16.36
CA HIS A 10 0.84 -9.49 -14.92
C HIS A 10 -0.25 -8.44 -14.71
N GLN A 11 -1.36 -8.84 -14.10
CA GLN A 11 -2.44 -7.92 -13.78
C GLN A 11 -2.00 -7.07 -12.60
N VAL A 12 -2.15 -5.75 -12.74
CA VAL A 12 -1.82 -4.80 -11.67
C VAL A 12 -3.04 -4.64 -10.78
N VAL A 13 -2.83 -4.70 -9.47
CA VAL A 13 -3.86 -4.42 -8.46
C VAL A 13 -3.34 -3.36 -7.48
N TYR A 14 -4.25 -2.60 -6.90
CA TYR A 14 -3.94 -1.66 -5.84
C TYR A 14 -4.60 -2.12 -4.55
N PHE A 15 -3.99 -1.83 -3.41
CA PHE A 15 -4.62 -2.03 -2.11
C PHE A 15 -4.25 -0.94 -1.13
N ALA A 16 -5.16 -0.63 -0.22
CA ALA A 16 -4.94 0.31 0.88
C ALA A 16 -4.84 -0.45 2.19
N GLN A 17 -3.89 -0.06 3.03
CA GLN A 17 -3.68 -0.63 4.36
C GLN A 17 -3.61 0.48 5.40
N SER A 18 -4.43 0.40 6.44
CA SER A 18 -4.34 1.30 7.59
C SER A 18 -3.36 0.77 8.63
N PHE A 19 -2.75 1.70 9.35
CA PHE A 19 -1.84 1.47 10.46
C PHE A 19 -2.27 2.34 11.62
N HIS A 20 -2.62 1.72 12.74
CA HIS A 20 -3.06 2.47 13.92
C HIS A 20 -1.93 3.35 14.44
N ARG A 21 -2.14 4.67 14.53
CA ARG A 21 -1.10 5.65 14.92
C ARG A 21 0.14 5.63 14.03
N GLY A 22 0.01 5.11 12.80
CA GLY A 22 1.15 4.88 11.92
C GLY A 22 2.08 3.76 12.39
N GLU A 23 1.66 2.91 13.33
CA GLU A 23 2.45 1.78 13.83
C GLU A 23 2.07 0.47 13.11
N PRO A 24 2.90 -0.06 12.19
CA PRO A 24 2.58 -1.28 11.45
C PRO A 24 2.48 -2.54 12.31
N ASP A 25 3.16 -2.56 13.46
CA ASP A 25 3.24 -3.72 14.36
C ASP A 25 2.04 -3.86 15.30
N GLN A 26 1.32 -2.78 15.58
CA GLN A 26 0.29 -2.81 16.62
C GLN A 26 -1.10 -3.18 16.11
N ARG A 27 -1.47 -2.75 14.90
CA ARG A 27 -2.67 -3.15 14.15
C ARG A 27 -2.55 -2.62 12.73
N SER A 28 -2.54 -3.52 11.75
CA SER A 28 -2.74 -3.15 10.35
C SER A 28 -3.87 -3.93 9.72
N MET A 29 -4.60 -3.28 8.82
CA MET A 29 -5.76 -3.88 8.15
C MET A 29 -5.81 -3.41 6.70
N VAL A 30 -6.08 -4.35 5.78
CA VAL A 30 -6.37 -4.00 4.39
C VAL A 30 -7.79 -3.43 4.31
N LEU A 31 -7.91 -2.18 3.85
CA LEU A 31 -9.16 -1.45 3.73
C LEU A 31 -9.89 -1.77 2.42
N ALA A 32 -9.12 -1.84 1.33
CA ALA A 32 -9.65 -1.99 -0.02
C ALA A 32 -8.61 -2.63 -0.94
N ILE A 33 -9.09 -3.38 -1.94
CA ILE A 33 -8.30 -3.94 -3.04
C ILE A 33 -9.06 -3.67 -4.34
N GLY A 34 -8.40 -3.16 -5.38
CA GLY A 34 -9.05 -2.91 -6.66
C GLY A 34 -8.27 -1.99 -7.61
N SER A 35 -9.01 -1.17 -8.35
CA SER A 35 -8.43 -0.12 -9.20
C SER A 35 -7.88 1.02 -8.35
N GLN A 36 -6.90 1.76 -8.88
CA GLN A 36 -6.22 2.84 -8.16
C GLN A 36 -7.20 3.88 -7.59
N GLY A 37 -8.09 4.44 -8.43
CA GLY A 37 -9.02 5.48 -7.99
C GLY A 37 -10.01 5.02 -6.92
N TYR A 38 -10.45 3.76 -6.96
CA TYR A 38 -11.30 3.19 -5.92
C TYR A 38 -10.56 3.08 -4.58
N VAL A 39 -9.33 2.56 -4.63
CA VAL A 39 -8.49 2.35 -3.44
C VAL A 39 -8.09 3.68 -2.82
N GLU A 40 -7.70 4.68 -3.60
CA GLU A 40 -7.36 6.02 -3.10
C GLU A 40 -8.57 6.71 -2.47
N THR A 41 -9.77 6.55 -3.05
CA THR A 41 -11.00 7.11 -2.47
C THR A 41 -11.31 6.46 -1.12
N ALA A 42 -11.19 5.14 -1.03
CA ALA A 42 -11.39 4.42 0.23
C ALA A 42 -10.34 4.80 1.29
N ALA A 43 -9.08 4.97 0.88
CA ALA A 43 -7.99 5.36 1.76
C ALA A 43 -8.23 6.77 2.36
N ARG A 44 -8.59 7.75 1.52
CA ARG A 44 -8.94 9.11 1.99
C ARG A 44 -10.15 9.08 2.92
N ALA A 45 -11.21 8.37 2.54
CA ALA A 45 -12.40 8.27 3.37
C ALA A 45 -12.12 7.63 4.75
N HIS A 46 -11.28 6.59 4.81
CA HIS A 46 -10.86 6.00 6.09
C HIS A 46 -10.08 6.99 6.93
N ARG A 47 -9.09 7.67 6.35
CA ARG A 47 -8.32 8.72 7.04
C ARG A 47 -9.29 9.77 7.60
N ASP A 48 -10.21 10.31 6.80
CA ASP A 48 -11.09 11.38 7.25
C ASP A 48 -11.97 10.96 8.45
N LEU A 49 -12.32 9.68 8.54
CA LEU A 49 -13.05 9.10 9.67
C LEU A 49 -12.15 8.73 10.86
N HIS A 50 -10.88 8.40 10.60
CA HIS A 50 -9.89 7.90 11.56
C HIS A 50 -8.59 8.71 11.43
N PRO A 51 -8.56 9.98 11.85
CA PRO A 51 -7.38 10.84 11.78
C PRO A 51 -6.14 10.27 12.49
N GLU A 52 -6.35 9.39 13.47
CA GLU A 52 -5.31 8.70 14.21
C GLU A 52 -4.61 7.59 13.42
N ASP A 53 -5.16 7.15 12.28
CA ASP A 53 -4.56 6.10 11.46
C ASP A 53 -3.74 6.70 10.31
N GLY A 54 -2.59 6.07 10.01
CA GLY A 54 -1.89 6.29 8.75
C GLY A 54 -2.37 5.28 7.71
N VAL A 55 -2.51 5.67 6.44
CA VAL A 55 -3.01 4.79 5.39
C VAL A 55 -2.06 4.76 4.20
N ALA A 56 -1.44 3.60 3.95
CA ALA A 56 -0.64 3.38 2.75
C ALA A 56 -1.47 2.82 1.60
N VAL A 57 -1.19 3.30 0.40
CA VAL A 57 -1.69 2.74 -0.85
C VAL A 57 -0.51 2.08 -1.57
N TYR A 58 -0.69 0.82 -1.93
CA TYR A 58 0.30 0.03 -2.63
C TYR A 58 -0.20 -0.37 -4.01
N ARG A 59 0.74 -0.49 -4.96
CA ARG A 59 0.57 -1.13 -6.26
C ARG A 59 1.26 -2.48 -6.23
N ALA A 60 0.56 -3.55 -6.57
CA ALA A 60 1.07 -4.91 -6.61
C ALA A 60 0.84 -5.58 -7.97
N LEU A 61 1.65 -6.61 -8.26
CA LEU A 61 1.36 -7.56 -9.34
C LEU A 61 0.57 -8.73 -8.77
N MET A 62 -0.55 -9.05 -9.43
CA MET A 62 -1.40 -10.18 -9.06
C MET A 62 -0.63 -11.49 -9.25
N ASP A 63 -0.90 -12.47 -8.40
CA ASP A 63 -0.29 -13.81 -8.40
C ASP A 63 1.24 -13.84 -8.18
N GLU A 64 1.82 -12.74 -7.68
CA GLU A 64 3.23 -12.69 -7.29
C GLU A 64 3.40 -12.52 -5.77
N PRO A 65 4.36 -13.21 -5.13
CA PRO A 65 4.61 -13.10 -3.69
C PRO A 65 4.90 -11.66 -3.25
N THR A 66 4.18 -11.22 -2.21
CA THR A 66 4.14 -9.86 -1.67
C THR A 66 5.53 -9.23 -1.40
N PRO A 67 6.52 -9.87 -0.75
CA PRO A 67 7.80 -9.18 -0.49
C PRO A 67 8.62 -8.82 -1.75
N MET A 68 8.23 -9.29 -2.95
CA MET A 68 8.91 -8.95 -4.21
C MET A 68 8.06 -8.10 -5.16
N SER A 69 6.76 -7.93 -4.90
CA SER A 69 5.80 -7.54 -5.94
C SER A 69 4.98 -6.28 -5.68
N TYR A 70 5.03 -5.68 -4.48
CA TYR A 70 4.30 -4.43 -4.18
C TYR A 70 5.20 -3.22 -3.89
N ARG A 71 4.72 -2.06 -4.30
CA ARG A 71 5.38 -0.76 -4.13
C ARG A 71 4.41 0.24 -3.52
N LEU A 72 4.88 1.05 -2.58
CA LEU A 72 4.12 2.18 -2.06
C LEU A 72 3.92 3.20 -3.17
N VAL A 73 2.70 3.73 -3.32
CA VAL A 73 2.36 4.73 -4.34
C VAL A 73 1.77 6.00 -3.75
N ASP A 74 1.06 5.91 -2.63
CA ASP A 74 0.55 7.07 -1.89
C ASP A 74 0.51 6.71 -0.40
N TYR A 75 0.53 7.73 0.45
CA TYR A 75 0.47 7.55 1.88
C TYR A 75 -0.18 8.75 2.56
N PHE A 76 -1.29 8.49 3.25
CA PHE A 76 -2.04 9.46 4.04
C PHE A 76 -1.58 9.39 5.49
N SER A 77 -0.90 10.44 5.95
CA SER A 77 -0.35 10.46 7.30
C SER A 77 -1.42 10.59 8.39
N SER A 78 -1.11 10.04 9.56
CA SER A 78 -1.91 10.25 10.76
C SER A 78 -1.66 11.63 11.37
N GLU A 79 -2.65 12.19 12.07
CA GLU A 79 -2.48 13.46 12.79
C GLU A 79 -1.64 13.35 14.06
N LEU A 80 -1.49 12.13 14.60
CA LEU A 80 -0.74 11.87 15.82
C LEU A 80 0.78 11.80 15.58
N GLY A 81 1.20 11.94 14.33
CA GLY A 81 2.58 11.72 13.93
C GLY A 81 2.89 10.24 13.75
N GLU A 82 3.99 9.99 13.08
CA GLU A 82 4.36 8.67 12.59
C GLU A 82 5.56 8.12 13.34
N ALA A 83 5.37 6.98 14.00
CA ALA A 83 6.44 6.25 14.68
C ALA A 83 7.16 5.26 13.73
N TRP A 84 7.30 5.59 12.44
CA TRP A 84 8.01 4.75 11.50
C TRP A 84 9.51 4.73 11.83
N HIS A 85 10.01 3.60 12.33
CA HIS A 85 11.43 3.41 12.59
C HIS A 85 12.17 2.98 11.31
N GLU A 86 13.39 3.47 11.10
CA GLU A 86 14.24 3.22 9.90
C GLU A 86 14.39 1.74 9.52
N GLY A 87 14.17 0.80 10.45
CA GLY A 87 14.24 -0.64 10.22
C GLY A 87 13.05 -1.26 9.45
N PHE A 88 11.92 -0.57 9.32
CA PHE A 88 10.72 -1.12 8.65
C PHE A 88 10.65 -0.82 7.16
N ALA A 89 11.45 0.13 6.68
CA ALA A 89 11.34 0.66 5.33
C ALA A 89 12.68 0.81 4.56
N PRO A 90 13.64 -0.15 4.61
CA PRO A 90 14.76 -0.09 3.66
C PRO A 90 14.30 -0.18 2.18
N HIS A 91 13.03 -0.54 1.93
CA HIS A 91 12.42 -0.64 0.60
C HIS A 91 11.23 0.32 0.36
N TYR A 92 10.84 1.13 1.33
CA TYR A 92 9.71 2.06 1.23
C TYR A 92 10.13 3.50 1.51
N GLN A 93 11.33 3.89 1.05
CA GLN A 93 11.74 5.30 1.06
C GLN A 93 10.65 6.14 0.41
N HIS A 94 10.17 7.11 1.20
CA HIS A 94 9.17 8.09 0.86
C HIS A 94 9.28 8.53 -0.60
N GLY A 95 8.30 8.12 -1.41
CA GLY A 95 7.90 8.88 -2.58
C GLY A 95 7.01 10.04 -2.13
N LEU A 96 7.53 10.95 -1.28
CA LEU A 96 7.06 12.33 -1.33
C LEU A 96 7.51 12.85 -2.70
N LEU A 97 6.65 12.69 -3.69
CA LEU A 97 6.84 13.32 -4.99
C LEU A 97 6.63 14.82 -4.78
N GLU A 98 7.74 15.57 -4.72
CA GLU A 98 7.81 16.91 -5.31
C GLU A 98 7.61 16.81 -6.84
#